data_AF-A0AAE1QEH4-F1
#
_entry.id   AF-A0AAE1QEH4-F1
#
_cell.length_a   1.000
_cell.length_b   1.000
_cell.length_c   1.000
_cell.angle_alpha   90.00
_cell.angle_beta   90.00
_cell.angle_gamma   90.00
#
_symmetry.space_group_name_H-M   'P 1'
#
loop_
_entity.id
_entity.type
_entity.pdbx_description
1 polymer ?
#
loop_
_entity_poly.entity_id
_entity_poly.type
_entity_poly.pdbx_seq_one_letter_code
_entity_poly.pdbx_strand_id
1 'polypeptide(L)'
;MVAYTCMPYSEDRLQVIRLASWTSARGFRLISHYTLFPEKFTDFHGALVNVTALPFMPFWGEVEGRSNDSGSIKYTGSDYHLLVTVARALNFTFQVIPTTSWAQVTQRVQERVAFMCPIYHILMSVRQEQYDFTFTYEYAYFSFSMARPGIGARWKSLYYPFSGQVWIMVLVLVLVSPFPLYLVQLGGGHQYLSSSDGMGVSVVMQDMTGMLLGQNLPSRLPVTTSSRILVAAWLVFALILGLAYRGNLTASLTIPKFPPRPETLEQLVDAVDRITIGGYGEEFRRFYSQSDSEVLKKLANLMDVGPSIMQGLTEATERK
;
A
#
# COMPACT_ATOMS: atom_id res chain seq x y z
N MET A 1 4.40 -61.53 -19.11
CA MET A 1 3.80 -60.21 -18.87
C MET A 1 4.09 -59.31 -20.06
N VAL A 2 3.20 -58.38 -20.41
CA VAL A 2 3.39 -57.45 -21.54
C VAL A 2 3.19 -56.04 -21.02
N ALA A 3 4.13 -55.14 -21.32
CA ALA A 3 4.06 -53.74 -20.98
C ALA A 3 3.57 -52.93 -22.18
N TYR A 4 2.66 -52.00 -21.92
CA TYR A 4 2.13 -51.05 -22.89
C TYR A 4 2.52 -49.63 -22.49
N THR A 5 2.70 -48.75 -23.47
CA THR A 5 2.82 -47.31 -23.27
C THR A 5 1.68 -46.61 -23.98
N CYS A 6 1.20 -45.51 -23.41
CA CYS A 6 0.19 -44.65 -24.02
C CYS A 6 0.88 -43.36 -24.48
N MET A 7 0.66 -42.97 -25.73
CA MET A 7 1.04 -41.67 -26.28
C MET A 7 -0.23 -40.81 -26.38
N PRO A 8 -0.50 -39.96 -25.37
CA PRO A 8 -1.74 -39.17 -25.34
C PRO A 8 -1.77 -38.07 -26.41
N TYR A 9 -0.60 -37.61 -26.85
CA TYR A 9 -0.43 -36.58 -27.88
C TYR A 9 0.42 -37.20 -29.01
N SER A 10 -0.22 -37.56 -30.12
CA SER A 10 0.43 -38.05 -31.35
C SER A 10 -0.37 -37.59 -32.57
N GLU A 11 0.25 -37.58 -33.75
CA GLU A 11 -0.39 -37.16 -35.01
C GLU A 11 -1.76 -37.84 -35.26
N ASP A 12 -1.91 -39.10 -34.83
CA ASP A 12 -3.09 -39.94 -35.03
C ASP A 12 -3.98 -40.09 -33.77
N ARG A 13 -3.90 -39.16 -32.80
CA ARG A 13 -4.56 -39.20 -31.47
C ARG A 13 -3.96 -40.26 -30.52
N LEU A 14 -4.70 -40.60 -29.45
CA LEU A 14 -4.23 -41.43 -28.34
C LEU A 14 -3.88 -42.85 -28.81
N GLN A 15 -2.58 -43.17 -28.87
CA GLN A 15 -2.07 -44.46 -29.31
C GLN A 15 -1.57 -45.30 -28.14
N VAL A 16 -2.03 -46.55 -28.04
CA VAL A 16 -1.50 -47.54 -27.08
C VAL A 16 -0.57 -48.48 -27.82
N ILE A 17 0.70 -48.45 -27.45
CA ILE A 17 1.75 -49.21 -28.12
C ILE A 17 2.28 -50.29 -27.18
N ARG A 18 2.46 -51.50 -27.71
CA ARG A 18 3.10 -52.59 -26.99
C ARG A 18 4.61 -52.33 -26.92
N LEU A 19 5.10 -52.01 -25.72
CA LEU A 19 6.45 -51.54 -25.48
C LEU A 19 7.43 -52.70 -25.25
N ALA A 20 7.06 -53.65 -24.38
CA ALA A 20 7.95 -54.72 -23.96
C ALA A 20 7.21 -56.00 -23.60
N SER A 21 7.92 -57.12 -23.59
CA SER A 21 7.46 -58.37 -22.98
C SER A 21 8.45 -58.85 -21.93
N TRP A 22 7.92 -59.53 -20.91
CA TRP A 22 8.69 -60.20 -19.88
C TRP A 22 8.29 -61.67 -19.79
N THR A 23 9.29 -62.53 -19.73
CA THR A 23 9.14 -63.98 -19.50
C THR A 23 10.21 -64.46 -18.52
N SER A 24 9.88 -65.43 -17.66
CA SER A 24 10.82 -65.94 -16.63
C SER A 24 12.12 -66.51 -17.22
N ALA A 25 12.05 -67.10 -18.42
CA ALA A 25 13.19 -67.70 -19.09
C ALA A 25 14.10 -66.69 -19.83
N ARG A 26 13.59 -65.52 -20.21
CA ARG A 26 14.31 -64.56 -21.08
C ARG A 26 14.38 -63.12 -20.53
N GLY A 27 13.81 -62.87 -19.36
CA GLY A 27 13.79 -61.55 -18.74
C GLY A 27 12.93 -60.53 -19.50
N PHE A 28 13.25 -59.25 -19.30
CA PHE A 28 12.60 -58.11 -19.96
C PHE A 28 13.19 -57.89 -21.36
N ARG A 29 12.33 -57.82 -22.38
CA ARG A 29 12.71 -57.53 -23.75
C ARG A 29 11.85 -56.42 -24.31
N LEU A 30 12.50 -55.33 -24.73
CA LEU A 30 11.84 -54.26 -25.48
C LEU A 30 11.43 -54.82 -26.85
N ILE A 31 10.13 -54.73 -27.18
CA ILE A 31 9.59 -55.19 -28.45
C ILE A 31 9.55 -54.03 -29.46
N SER A 32 9.33 -52.81 -28.97
CA SER A 32 9.15 -51.65 -29.85
C SER A 32 10.48 -50.94 -30.16
N HIS A 33 10.50 -50.25 -31.31
CA HIS A 33 11.60 -49.35 -31.70
C HIS A 33 11.47 -47.95 -31.07
N TYR A 34 10.47 -47.72 -30.23
CA TYR A 34 10.26 -46.41 -29.61
C TYR A 34 11.23 -46.18 -28.46
N THR A 35 11.75 -44.97 -28.38
CA THR A 35 12.58 -44.53 -27.26
C THR A 35 11.76 -44.58 -25.97
N LEU A 36 12.34 -45.15 -24.92
CA LEU A 36 11.77 -45.07 -23.58
C LEU A 36 11.94 -43.62 -23.10
N PHE A 37 10.84 -42.99 -22.71
CA PHE A 37 10.80 -41.59 -22.26
C PHE A 37 11.20 -40.57 -23.34
N PRO A 38 10.45 -40.46 -24.45
CA PRO A 38 10.67 -39.40 -25.42
C PRO A 38 10.43 -38.03 -24.79
N GLU A 39 11.01 -36.99 -25.36
CA GLU A 39 10.72 -35.61 -24.95
C GLU A 39 9.25 -35.29 -25.26
N LYS A 40 8.44 -35.05 -24.23
CA LYS A 40 6.97 -34.92 -24.34
C LYS A 40 6.48 -33.48 -24.48
N PHE A 41 7.38 -32.51 -24.37
CA PHE A 41 7.05 -31.09 -24.25
C PHE A 41 7.44 -30.27 -25.47
N THR A 42 7.66 -30.91 -26.63
CA THR A 42 8.02 -30.22 -27.87
C THR A 42 6.79 -29.79 -28.68
N ASP A 43 5.77 -30.65 -28.74
CA ASP A 43 4.56 -30.43 -29.54
C ASP A 43 3.38 -31.24 -28.94
N PHE A 44 2.24 -30.60 -28.76
CA PHE A 44 1.00 -31.21 -28.26
C PHE A 44 -0.01 -31.49 -29.37
N HIS A 45 0.37 -31.30 -30.64
CA HIS A 45 -0.39 -31.67 -31.84
C HIS A 45 -1.83 -31.15 -31.86
N GLY A 46 -2.04 -29.92 -31.37
CA GLY A 46 -3.34 -29.26 -31.34
C GLY A 46 -4.29 -29.75 -30.24
N ALA A 47 -3.79 -30.48 -29.24
CA ALA A 47 -4.61 -30.99 -28.13
C ALA A 47 -5.47 -29.90 -27.47
N LEU A 48 -6.69 -30.24 -27.07
CA LEU A 48 -7.56 -29.34 -26.33
C LEU A 48 -7.32 -29.47 -24.82
N VAL A 49 -6.88 -28.38 -24.20
CA VAL A 49 -6.57 -28.30 -22.77
C VAL A 49 -7.64 -27.48 -22.04
N ASN A 50 -8.25 -28.08 -21.02
CA ASN A 50 -9.21 -27.37 -20.18
C ASN A 50 -8.47 -26.51 -19.16
N VAL A 51 -8.83 -25.23 -19.06
CA VAL A 51 -8.27 -24.30 -18.07
C VAL A 51 -9.38 -23.67 -17.24
N THR A 52 -9.08 -23.30 -16.00
CA THR A 52 -10.01 -22.56 -15.14
C THR A 52 -9.40 -21.25 -14.72
N ALA A 53 -10.20 -20.20 -14.75
CA ALA A 53 -9.80 -18.85 -14.39
C ALA A 53 -11.03 -18.08 -13.91
N LEU A 54 -10.81 -17.09 -13.06
CA LEU A 54 -11.83 -16.16 -12.61
C LEU A 54 -11.35 -14.73 -12.93
N PRO A 55 -12.22 -13.79 -13.31
CA PRO A 55 -11.81 -12.43 -13.63
C PRO A 55 -10.99 -11.79 -12.51
N PHE A 56 -9.74 -11.47 -12.84
CA PHE A 56 -8.77 -10.88 -11.93
C PHE A 56 -7.85 -9.92 -12.68
N MET A 57 -8.32 -8.68 -12.88
CA MET A 57 -7.54 -7.65 -13.56
C MET A 57 -6.29 -7.28 -12.75
N PRO A 58 -5.13 -7.00 -13.41
CA PRO A 58 -4.92 -6.96 -14.86
C PRO A 58 -4.50 -8.31 -15.51
N PHE A 59 -4.51 -9.39 -14.74
CA PHE A 59 -3.98 -10.70 -15.14
C PHE A 59 -4.92 -11.48 -16.05
N TRP A 60 -6.21 -11.46 -15.72
CA TRP A 60 -7.26 -12.14 -16.46
C TRP A 60 -8.52 -11.28 -16.50
N GLY A 61 -8.91 -10.86 -17.69
CA GLY A 61 -10.11 -10.06 -17.93
C GLY A 61 -11.02 -10.73 -18.94
N GLU A 62 -12.32 -10.54 -18.76
CA GLU A 62 -13.36 -11.01 -19.68
C GLU A 62 -14.05 -9.79 -20.27
N VAL A 63 -14.05 -9.70 -21.60
CA VAL A 63 -14.71 -8.65 -22.36
C VAL A 63 -15.73 -9.29 -23.28
N GLU A 64 -16.99 -8.90 -23.16
CA GLU A 64 -18.02 -9.35 -24.09
C GLU A 64 -17.73 -8.81 -25.51
N GLY A 65 -17.69 -9.71 -26.49
CA GLY A 65 -17.50 -9.34 -27.89
C GLY A 65 -18.65 -8.48 -28.41
N ARG A 66 -18.34 -7.23 -28.79
CA ARG A 66 -19.28 -6.36 -29.55
C ARG A 66 -19.25 -6.72 -31.04
N SER A 67 -19.86 -7.83 -31.46
CA SER A 67 -20.21 -8.08 -32.88
C SER A 67 -21.19 -9.24 -33.02
N ASN A 68 -21.91 -9.27 -34.14
CA ASN A 68 -23.03 -10.17 -34.52
C ASN A 68 -22.80 -11.69 -34.43
N ASP A 69 -21.62 -12.15 -33.98
CA ASP A 69 -21.37 -13.56 -33.64
C ASP A 69 -21.62 -13.75 -32.14
N SER A 70 -22.84 -14.18 -31.82
CA SER A 70 -23.29 -14.79 -30.57
C SER A 70 -22.26 -14.84 -29.42
N GLY A 71 -22.32 -13.86 -28.52
CA GLY A 71 -21.85 -14.00 -27.13
C GLY A 71 -20.43 -14.52 -26.89
N SER A 72 -19.50 -14.37 -27.85
CA SER A 72 -18.14 -14.86 -27.67
C SER A 72 -17.40 -14.04 -26.61
N ILE A 73 -17.04 -14.68 -25.49
CA ILE A 73 -16.25 -14.07 -24.42
C ILE A 73 -14.83 -13.90 -24.94
N LYS A 74 -14.36 -12.65 -24.99
CA LYS A 74 -12.97 -12.33 -25.33
C LYS A 74 -12.17 -12.17 -24.05
N TYR A 75 -11.17 -13.01 -23.88
CA TYR A 75 -10.26 -12.92 -22.74
C TYR A 75 -9.11 -11.93 -23.02
N THR A 76 -8.64 -11.27 -21.96
CA THR A 76 -7.54 -10.30 -21.97
C THR A 76 -6.71 -10.42 -20.69
N GLY A 77 -5.56 -9.75 -20.62
CA GLY A 77 -4.71 -9.70 -19.43
C GLY A 77 -3.36 -10.41 -19.60
N SER A 78 -2.43 -10.14 -18.69
CA SER A 78 -1.05 -10.64 -18.78
C SER A 78 -0.98 -12.16 -18.78
N ASP A 79 -1.71 -12.82 -17.87
CA ASP A 79 -1.67 -14.27 -17.68
C ASP A 79 -2.41 -14.97 -18.83
N TYR A 80 -3.46 -14.35 -19.38
CA TYR A 80 -4.09 -14.83 -20.60
C TYR A 80 -3.12 -14.78 -21.80
N HIS A 81 -2.40 -13.67 -21.99
CA HIS A 81 -1.42 -13.55 -23.07
C HIS A 81 -0.22 -14.50 -22.89
N LEU A 82 0.18 -14.74 -21.64
CA LEU A 82 1.18 -15.75 -21.31
C LEU A 82 0.70 -17.14 -21.74
N LEU A 83 -0.53 -17.52 -21.37
CA LEU A 83 -1.12 -18.80 -21.78
C LEU A 83 -1.22 -18.94 -23.30
N VAL A 84 -1.66 -17.91 -24.02
CA VAL A 84 -1.71 -17.92 -25.50
C VAL A 84 -0.32 -18.11 -26.11
N THR A 85 0.70 -17.50 -25.52
CA THR A 85 2.09 -17.64 -25.98
C THR A 85 2.59 -19.07 -25.77
N VAL A 86 2.32 -19.66 -24.60
CA VAL A 86 2.65 -21.05 -24.29
C VAL A 86 1.89 -22.02 -25.20
N ALA A 87 0.60 -21.78 -25.42
CA ALA A 87 -0.24 -22.57 -26.33
C ALA A 87 0.27 -22.55 -27.77
N ARG A 88 0.78 -21.40 -28.24
CA ARG A 88 1.41 -21.29 -29.56
C ARG A 88 2.76 -21.99 -29.63
N ALA A 89 3.59 -21.86 -28.60
CA ALA A 89 4.92 -22.46 -28.56
C ALA A 89 4.86 -23.99 -28.49
N LEU A 90 3.88 -24.52 -27.77
CA LEU A 90 3.69 -25.96 -27.53
C LEU A 90 2.60 -26.57 -28.43
N ASN A 91 1.99 -25.77 -29.32
CA ASN A 91 0.97 -26.20 -30.27
C ASN A 91 -0.20 -26.96 -29.61
N PHE A 92 -0.88 -26.32 -28.65
CA PHE A 92 -2.16 -26.79 -28.10
C PHE A 92 -3.23 -25.70 -28.18
N THR A 93 -4.49 -26.11 -28.10
CA THR A 93 -5.65 -25.22 -27.96
C THR A 93 -6.21 -25.33 -26.55
N PHE A 94 -6.90 -24.31 -26.07
CA PHE A 94 -7.47 -24.36 -24.73
C PHE A 94 -8.89 -23.81 -24.69
N GLN A 95 -9.67 -24.34 -23.75
CA GLN A 95 -11.01 -23.84 -23.42
C GLN A 95 -11.09 -23.47 -21.95
N VAL A 96 -11.71 -22.33 -21.68
CA VAL A 96 -11.89 -21.82 -20.32
C VAL A 96 -13.20 -22.38 -19.76
N ILE A 97 -13.11 -23.14 -18.68
CA ILE A 97 -14.27 -23.68 -17.97
C ILE A 97 -14.82 -22.57 -17.06
N PRO A 98 -16.12 -22.24 -17.17
CA PRO A 98 -16.72 -21.18 -16.37
C PRO A 98 -16.69 -21.53 -14.88
N THR A 99 -16.30 -20.56 -14.05
CA THR A 99 -16.27 -20.69 -12.58
C THR A 99 -16.87 -19.47 -11.90
N THR A 100 -17.48 -19.67 -10.73
CA THR A 100 -18.15 -18.60 -9.98
C THR A 100 -17.38 -18.13 -8.75
N SER A 101 -16.43 -18.93 -8.25
CA SER A 101 -15.65 -18.62 -7.06
C SER A 101 -14.22 -19.14 -7.14
N TRP A 102 -13.32 -18.50 -6.40
CA TRP A 102 -11.92 -18.92 -6.28
C TRP A 102 -11.75 -20.33 -5.69
N ALA A 103 -12.65 -20.74 -4.78
CA ALA A 103 -12.69 -22.10 -4.28
C ALA A 103 -13.03 -23.10 -5.39
N GLN A 104 -13.95 -22.73 -6.30
CA GLN A 104 -14.28 -23.58 -7.44
C GLN A 104 -13.12 -23.67 -8.44
N VAL A 105 -12.37 -22.59 -8.68
CA VAL A 105 -11.19 -22.60 -9.57
C VAL A 105 -10.19 -23.67 -9.15
N THR A 106 -9.84 -23.70 -7.86
CA THR A 106 -8.88 -24.63 -7.27
C THR A 106 -9.44 -26.05 -7.18
N GLN A 107 -10.71 -26.20 -6.83
CA GLN A 107 -11.41 -27.49 -6.81
C GLN A 107 -11.41 -28.16 -8.19
N ARG A 108 -11.66 -27.42 -9.27
CA ARG A 108 -11.70 -27.97 -10.64
C ARG A 108 -10.37 -28.52 -11.11
N VAL A 109 -9.26 -27.93 -10.67
CA VAL A 109 -7.91 -28.45 -10.92
C VAL A 109 -7.69 -29.73 -10.12
N GLN A 110 -8.10 -29.76 -8.84
CA GLN A 110 -7.97 -30.94 -7.99
C GLN A 110 -8.79 -32.14 -8.50
N GLU A 111 -10.01 -31.88 -9.00
CA GLU A 111 -10.89 -32.89 -9.60
C GLU A 111 -10.46 -33.30 -11.02
N ARG A 112 -9.38 -32.71 -11.56
CA ARG A 112 -8.87 -32.93 -12.93
C ARG A 112 -9.88 -32.63 -14.04
N VAL A 113 -10.86 -31.77 -13.74
CA VAL A 113 -11.81 -31.24 -14.73
C VAL A 113 -11.11 -30.17 -15.59
N ALA A 114 -10.28 -29.36 -14.93
CA ALA A 114 -9.33 -28.46 -15.56
C ALA A 114 -7.92 -28.99 -15.37
N PHE A 115 -7.09 -28.86 -16.41
CA PHE A 115 -5.69 -29.25 -16.37
C PHE A 115 -4.85 -28.27 -15.54
N MET A 116 -5.16 -26.97 -15.63
CA MET A 116 -4.42 -25.92 -14.92
C MET A 116 -5.26 -24.66 -14.70
N CYS A 117 -4.83 -23.85 -13.73
CA CYS A 117 -5.23 -22.46 -13.57
C CYS A 117 -4.06 -21.57 -14.02
N PRO A 118 -4.21 -20.77 -15.09
CA PRO A 118 -3.12 -19.96 -15.64
C PRO A 118 -2.92 -18.64 -14.90
N ILE A 119 -3.79 -18.28 -13.95
CA ILE A 119 -3.66 -17.07 -13.13
C ILE A 119 -2.60 -17.30 -12.06
N TYR A 120 -1.83 -16.27 -11.69
CA TYR A 120 -0.85 -16.38 -10.61
C TYR A 120 -1.48 -16.92 -9.31
N HIS A 121 -0.76 -17.84 -8.68
CA HIS A 121 -1.09 -18.35 -7.35
C HIS A 121 0.14 -18.21 -6.46
N ILE A 122 -0.07 -17.71 -5.25
CA ILE A 122 0.99 -17.56 -4.26
C ILE A 122 1.42 -18.94 -3.79
N LEU A 123 2.74 -19.17 -3.83
CA LEU A 123 3.37 -20.41 -3.37
C LEU A 123 3.26 -20.49 -1.84
N MET A 124 2.35 -21.33 -1.36
CA MET A 124 2.17 -21.62 0.07
C MET A 124 2.38 -23.12 0.31
N SER A 125 2.95 -23.49 1.45
CA SER A 125 3.23 -24.90 1.80
C SER A 125 1.98 -25.78 1.70
N VAL A 126 0.85 -25.30 2.24
CA VAL A 126 -0.45 -26.00 2.19
C VAL A 126 -0.93 -26.25 0.75
N ARG A 127 -0.60 -25.35 -0.19
CA ARG A 127 -0.97 -25.53 -1.60
C ARG A 127 -0.03 -26.46 -2.33
N GLN A 128 1.25 -26.50 -1.96
CA GLN A 128 2.22 -27.42 -2.56
C GLN A 128 1.89 -28.89 -2.25
N GLU A 129 1.15 -29.16 -1.18
CA GLU A 129 0.63 -30.51 -0.89
C GLU A 129 -0.51 -30.94 -1.84
N GLN A 130 -1.19 -29.98 -2.46
CA GLN A 130 -2.40 -30.22 -3.27
C GLN A 130 -2.17 -30.00 -4.78
N TYR A 131 -1.23 -29.14 -5.13
CA TYR A 131 -0.99 -28.67 -6.49
C TYR A 131 0.50 -28.63 -6.80
N ASP A 132 0.83 -29.03 -8.02
CA ASP A 132 2.14 -28.77 -8.60
C ASP A 132 2.17 -27.37 -9.21
N PHE A 133 3.25 -26.64 -8.94
CA PHE A 133 3.51 -25.32 -9.52
C PHE A 133 4.57 -25.43 -10.60
N THR A 134 4.48 -24.56 -11.61
CA THR A 134 5.54 -24.39 -12.61
C THR A 134 6.70 -23.57 -12.01
N PHE A 135 7.45 -22.86 -12.84
CA PHE A 135 8.45 -21.91 -12.35
C PHE A 135 7.78 -20.59 -11.93
N THR A 136 8.35 -19.94 -10.91
CA THR A 136 7.93 -18.60 -10.50
C THR A 136 8.29 -17.60 -11.58
N TYR A 137 7.29 -16.90 -12.12
CA TYR A 137 7.48 -15.86 -13.13
C TYR A 137 7.33 -14.43 -12.57
N GLU A 138 6.77 -14.28 -11.36
CA GLU A 138 6.56 -12.98 -10.71
C GLU A 138 6.71 -13.10 -9.18
N TYR A 139 7.30 -12.08 -8.56
CA TYR A 139 7.38 -11.94 -7.11
C TYR A 139 6.36 -10.90 -6.64
N ALA A 140 5.39 -11.33 -5.83
CA ALA A 140 4.39 -10.46 -5.24
C ALA A 140 4.83 -9.99 -3.84
N TYR A 141 4.55 -8.73 -3.52
CA TYR A 141 4.74 -8.17 -2.18
C TYR A 141 3.38 -7.86 -1.56
N PHE A 142 3.17 -8.30 -0.33
CA PHE A 142 1.97 -7.91 0.41
C PHE A 142 2.07 -6.45 0.84
N SER A 143 1.03 -5.69 0.53
CA SER A 143 0.82 -4.33 1.02
C SER A 143 -0.57 -4.23 1.62
N PHE A 144 -0.74 -3.29 2.53
CA PHE A 144 -2.03 -2.91 3.05
C PHE A 144 -2.46 -1.57 2.47
N SER A 145 -3.77 -1.35 2.42
CA SER A 145 -4.40 -0.11 1.97
C SER A 145 -5.46 0.29 2.97
N MET A 146 -5.57 1.59 3.24
CA MET A 146 -6.57 2.14 4.15
C MET A 146 -7.38 3.24 3.47
N ALA A 147 -8.58 3.48 3.99
CA ALA A 147 -9.38 4.61 3.57
C ALA A 147 -8.61 5.92 3.78
N ARG A 148 -8.77 6.86 2.84
CA ARG A 148 -8.10 8.17 2.94
C ARG A 148 -8.55 8.86 4.23
N PRO A 149 -7.61 9.20 5.13
CA PRO A 149 -7.98 9.83 6.38
C PRO A 149 -8.64 11.19 6.12
N GLY A 150 -9.61 11.53 6.97
CA GLY A 150 -10.17 12.88 6.98
C GLY A 150 -9.09 13.91 7.27
N ILE A 151 -9.20 15.09 6.64
CA ILE A 151 -8.35 16.22 7.02
C ILE A 151 -8.85 16.70 8.38
N GLY A 152 -7.94 16.85 9.35
CA GLY A 152 -8.29 17.40 10.67
C GLY A 152 -8.89 18.81 10.57
N ALA A 153 -9.41 19.31 11.69
CA ALA A 153 -10.04 20.63 11.72
C ALA A 153 -9.11 21.74 11.18
N ARG A 154 -9.61 22.54 10.22
CA ARG A 154 -8.83 23.56 9.50
C ARG A 154 -8.16 24.60 10.40
N TRP A 155 -8.74 24.89 11.56
CA TRP A 155 -8.15 25.85 12.52
C TRP A 155 -6.79 25.39 13.05
N LYS A 156 -6.52 24.08 13.10
CA LYS A 156 -5.22 23.54 13.53
C LYS A 156 -4.08 23.99 12.61
N SER A 157 -4.40 24.38 11.37
CA SER A 157 -3.42 24.96 10.45
C SER A 157 -2.83 26.29 10.91
N LEU A 158 -3.46 27.02 11.83
CA LEU A 158 -2.88 28.23 12.43
C LEU A 158 -1.78 27.89 13.44
N TYR A 159 -1.83 26.71 14.06
CA TYR A 159 -0.84 26.29 15.06
C TYR A 159 0.37 25.60 14.43
N TYR A 160 0.18 24.88 13.32
CA TYR A 160 1.22 24.17 12.58
C TYR A 160 2.45 24.95 12.04
N PRO A 161 2.42 26.28 11.85
CA PRO A 161 3.57 27.00 11.28
C PRO A 161 4.82 26.95 12.15
N PHE A 162 4.66 26.78 13.46
CA PHE A 162 5.74 26.66 14.43
C PHE A 162 5.62 25.37 15.25
N SER A 163 6.76 24.82 15.65
CA SER A 163 6.77 23.71 16.60
C SER A 163 6.32 24.18 17.99
N GLY A 164 5.83 23.26 18.81
CA GLY A 164 5.45 23.59 20.19
C GLY A 164 6.58 24.24 21.00
N GLN A 165 7.83 23.82 20.76
CA GLN A 165 9.01 24.42 21.37
C GLN A 165 9.18 25.89 20.97
N VAL A 166 9.01 26.24 19.69
CA VAL A 166 9.12 27.63 19.22
C VAL A 166 7.99 28.48 19.82
N TRP A 167 6.76 27.95 19.88
CA TRP A 167 5.66 28.66 20.54
C TRP A 167 5.96 29.00 22.01
N ILE A 168 6.52 28.03 22.75
CA ILE A 168 6.93 28.25 24.14
C ILE A 168 8.03 29.32 24.22
N MET A 169 9.05 29.24 23.35
CA MET A 169 10.13 30.22 23.33
C MET A 169 9.64 31.65 23.00
N VAL A 170 8.71 31.78 22.05
CA VAL A 170 8.08 33.07 21.73
C VAL A 170 7.30 33.61 22.92
N LEU A 171 6.53 32.77 23.62
CA LEU A 171 5.78 33.18 24.81
C LEU A 171 6.73 33.64 25.93
N VAL A 172 7.79 32.88 26.20
CA VAL A 172 8.82 33.26 27.18
C VAL A 172 9.47 34.58 26.79
N LEU A 173 9.80 34.76 25.51
CA LEU A 173 10.45 35.97 25.04
C LEU A 173 9.55 37.20 25.18
N VAL A 174 8.24 37.09 24.93
CA VAL A 174 7.28 38.19 25.15
C VAL A 174 7.17 38.57 26.62
N LEU A 175 7.29 37.61 27.54
CA LEU A 175 7.26 37.88 28.98
C LEU A 175 8.57 38.52 29.49
N VAL A 176 9.71 38.14 28.91
CA VAL A 176 11.04 38.60 29.36
C VAL A 176 11.47 39.90 28.68
N SER A 177 11.06 40.15 27.43
CA SER A 177 11.50 41.32 26.64
C SER A 177 11.21 42.70 27.24
N PRO A 178 10.15 42.91 28.06
CA PRO A 178 9.91 44.21 28.71
C PRO A 178 10.96 44.53 29.79
N PHE A 179 11.59 43.52 30.40
CA PHE A 179 12.48 43.70 31.55
C PHE A 179 13.76 44.48 31.21
N PRO A 180 14.52 44.15 30.15
CA PRO A 180 15.65 44.96 29.71
C PRO A 180 15.30 46.43 29.41
N LEU A 181 14.16 46.70 28.77
CA LEU A 181 13.72 48.07 28.49
C LEU A 181 13.31 48.82 29.75
N TYR A 182 12.62 48.15 30.66
CA TYR A 182 12.28 48.71 31.96
C TYR A 182 13.53 49.09 32.77
N LEU A 183 14.56 48.23 32.80
CA LEU A 183 15.83 48.53 33.46
C LEU A 183 16.55 49.74 32.85
N VAL A 184 16.59 49.85 31.52
CA VAL A 184 17.17 51.00 30.83
C VAL A 184 16.42 52.30 31.14
N GLN A 185 15.09 52.23 31.31
CA GLN A 185 14.27 53.37 31.71
C GLN A 185 14.48 53.77 33.18
N LEU A 186 14.69 52.82 34.09
CA LEU A 186 15.06 53.12 35.49
C LEU A 186 16.44 53.76 35.61
N GLY A 187 17.43 53.28 34.84
CA GLY A 187 18.80 53.77 34.90
C GLY A 187 19.05 55.12 34.20
N GLY A 188 18.16 55.54 33.30
CA GLY A 188 18.28 56.76 32.48
C GLY A 188 17.86 58.06 33.17
N GLY A 189 18.19 58.23 34.45
CA GLY A 189 17.73 59.32 35.33
C GLY A 189 17.68 60.72 34.69
N HIS A 190 16.62 61.45 35.04
CA HIS A 190 16.32 62.87 34.81
C HIS A 190 15.66 63.37 33.51
N GLN A 191 15.51 62.59 32.44
CA GLN A 191 14.77 63.08 31.25
C GLN A 191 13.33 62.55 31.10
N TYR A 192 12.94 61.56 31.92
CA TYR A 192 11.61 60.93 31.91
C TYR A 192 10.66 61.44 33.01
N LEU A 193 11.15 62.23 33.96
CA LEU A 193 10.42 62.62 35.18
C LEU A 193 9.36 63.71 34.98
N SER A 194 9.19 64.28 33.78
CA SER A 194 8.32 65.45 33.57
C SER A 194 6.94 65.16 32.99
N SER A 195 6.50 63.90 32.90
CA SER A 195 5.12 63.60 32.49
C SER A 195 4.58 62.36 33.21
N SER A 196 3.72 62.65 34.19
CA SER A 196 3.05 61.80 35.18
C SER A 196 2.15 60.66 34.65
N ASP A 197 2.32 60.19 33.42
CA ASP A 197 1.42 59.18 32.85
C ASP A 197 2.19 58.15 32.01
N GLY A 198 2.31 56.93 32.55
CA GLY A 198 2.77 55.74 31.80
C GLY A 198 3.99 54.95 32.29
N MET A 199 4.39 54.97 33.57
CA MET A 199 5.55 54.20 34.10
C MET A 199 5.24 52.73 34.49
N GLY A 200 4.29 52.08 33.82
CA GLY A 200 3.96 50.67 34.11
C GLY A 200 4.80 49.71 33.27
N VAL A 201 5.32 48.64 33.87
CA VAL A 201 5.85 47.47 33.13
C VAL A 201 4.80 46.95 32.13
N SER A 202 3.52 47.08 32.49
CA SER A 202 2.38 46.77 31.63
C SER A 202 2.34 47.58 30.33
N VAL A 203 2.72 48.86 30.36
CA VAL A 203 2.74 49.73 29.16
C VAL A 203 3.87 49.31 28.24
N VAL A 204 5.07 49.05 28.80
CA VAL A 204 6.21 48.54 28.03
C VAL A 204 5.90 47.16 27.43
N MET A 205 5.21 46.30 28.18
CA MET A 205 4.76 45.00 27.71
C MET A 205 3.73 45.13 26.57
N GLN A 206 2.77 46.05 26.69
CA GLN A 206 1.80 46.34 25.64
C GLN A 206 2.49 46.86 24.37
N ASP A 207 3.44 47.77 24.51
CA ASP A 207 4.23 48.32 23.40
C ASP A 207 5.06 47.24 22.70
N MET A 208 5.77 46.40 23.46
CA MET A 208 6.58 45.28 22.93
C MET A 208 5.70 44.27 22.18
N THR A 209 4.53 43.93 22.76
CA THR A 209 3.57 43.01 22.16
C THR A 209 2.92 43.63 20.91
N GLY A 210 2.62 44.92 20.94
CA GLY A 210 2.11 45.67 19.80
C GLY A 210 3.09 45.65 18.62
N MET A 211 4.37 45.95 18.87
CA MET A 211 5.42 45.85 17.85
C MET A 211 5.55 44.43 17.27
N LEU A 212 5.45 43.39 18.11
CA LEU A 212 5.50 42.00 17.66
C LEU A 212 4.35 41.64 16.73
N LEU A 213 3.15 42.13 17.04
CA LEU A 213 1.94 41.92 16.22
C LEU A 213 1.90 42.83 14.97
N GLY A 214 2.91 43.69 14.77
CA GLY A 214 2.96 44.63 13.66
C GLY A 214 1.99 45.81 13.82
N GLN A 215 1.61 46.16 15.05
CA GLN A 215 0.86 47.38 15.36
C GLN A 215 1.80 48.60 15.31
N ASN A 216 1.21 49.81 15.32
CA ASN A 216 1.95 51.07 15.25
C ASN A 216 2.99 51.18 16.38
N LEU A 217 4.08 51.90 16.09
CA LEU A 217 5.11 52.21 17.09
C LEU A 217 4.48 52.88 18.33
N PRO A 218 5.09 52.72 19.52
CA PRO A 218 4.64 53.36 20.74
C PRO A 218 4.43 54.86 20.49
N SER A 219 3.41 55.42 21.15
CA SER A 219 3.13 56.85 21.12
C SER A 219 4.32 57.73 21.55
N ARG A 220 5.36 57.14 22.15
CA ARG A 220 6.62 57.80 22.54
C ARG A 220 7.82 57.00 22.05
N LEU A 221 8.60 57.59 21.16
CA LEU A 221 9.82 56.97 20.63
C LEU A 221 10.94 56.95 21.69
N PRO A 222 11.79 55.89 21.73
CA PRO A 222 12.93 55.83 22.63
C PRO A 222 13.92 56.98 22.40
N VAL A 223 14.20 57.74 23.45
CA VAL A 223 15.07 58.93 23.37
C VAL A 223 16.55 58.55 23.49
N THR A 224 16.89 57.53 24.29
CA THR A 224 18.28 57.11 24.54
C THR A 224 18.81 56.15 23.47
N THR A 225 20.10 56.22 23.14
CA THR A 225 20.73 55.34 22.14
C THR A 225 20.59 53.86 22.50
N SER A 226 20.73 53.50 23.78
CA SER A 226 20.60 52.11 24.25
C SER A 226 19.19 51.56 24.07
N SER A 227 18.15 52.35 24.35
CA SER A 227 16.76 51.92 24.14
C SER A 227 16.41 51.83 22.65
N ARG A 228 16.99 52.70 21.81
CA ARG A 228 16.85 52.62 20.33
C ARG A 228 17.44 51.34 19.77
N ILE A 229 18.63 50.94 20.21
CA ILE A 229 19.27 49.69 19.77
C ILE A 229 18.40 48.48 20.16
N LEU A 230 17.88 48.47 21.39
CA LEU A 230 17.04 47.37 21.87
C LEU A 230 15.72 47.28 21.11
N VAL A 231 15.04 48.41 20.90
CA VAL A 231 13.82 48.47 20.07
C VAL A 231 14.11 48.07 18.62
N ALA A 232 15.23 48.51 18.04
CA ALA A 232 15.62 48.11 16.69
C ALA A 232 15.86 46.58 16.59
N ALA A 233 16.56 45.99 17.55
CA ALA A 233 16.76 44.54 17.62
C ALA A 233 15.43 43.78 17.77
N TRP A 234 14.52 44.30 18.59
CA TRP A 234 13.16 43.73 18.74
C TRP A 234 12.36 43.81 17.44
N LEU A 235 12.42 44.92 16.72
CA LEU A 235 11.74 45.09 15.43
C LEU A 235 12.29 44.14 14.36
N VAL A 236 13.60 43.94 14.29
CA VAL A 236 14.21 42.95 13.39
C VAL A 236 13.76 41.54 13.75
N PHE A 237 13.76 41.20 15.04
CA PHE A 237 13.25 39.91 15.52
C PHE A 237 11.76 39.70 15.17
N ALA A 238 10.91 40.69 15.46
CA ALA A 238 9.48 40.65 15.16
C ALA A 238 9.22 40.49 13.65
N LEU A 239 9.99 41.19 12.82
CA LEU A 239 9.93 41.07 11.36
C LEU A 239 10.28 39.64 10.91
N ILE A 240 11.41 39.09 11.37
CA ILE A 240 11.85 37.74 11.00
C ILE A 240 10.81 36.70 11.43
N LEU A 241 10.34 36.78 12.68
CA LEU A 241 9.35 35.84 13.21
C LEU A 241 8.02 35.94 12.48
N GLY A 242 7.54 37.17 12.19
CA GLY A 242 6.32 37.40 11.44
C GLY A 242 6.40 36.88 10.00
N LEU A 243 7.53 37.08 9.32
CA LEU A 243 7.76 36.55 7.97
C LEU A 243 7.83 35.02 7.97
N ALA A 244 8.54 34.41 8.92
CA ALA A 244 8.63 32.97 9.06
C ALA A 244 7.25 32.33 9.34
N TYR A 245 6.47 32.92 10.24
CA TYR A 245 5.11 32.47 10.54
C TYR A 245 4.21 32.54 9.31
N ARG A 246 4.18 33.68 8.62
CA ARG A 246 3.35 33.87 7.42
C ARG A 246 3.75 32.92 6.30
N GLY A 247 5.06 32.72 6.07
CA GLY A 247 5.56 31.77 5.07
C GLY A 247 5.12 30.33 5.36
N ASN A 248 5.34 29.87 6.60
CA ASN A 248 4.98 28.51 7.02
C ASN A 248 3.46 28.29 7.10
N LEU A 249 2.70 29.34 7.42
CA LEU A 249 1.23 29.31 7.39
C LEU A 249 0.72 29.14 5.97
N THR A 250 1.24 29.90 5.00
CA THR A 250 0.88 29.73 3.59
C THR A 250 1.17 28.30 3.13
N ALA A 251 2.35 27.76 3.46
CA ALA A 251 2.70 26.38 3.12
C ALA A 251 1.77 25.34 3.78
N SER A 252 1.36 25.56 5.04
CA SER A 252 0.46 24.66 5.76
C SER A 252 -1.00 24.76 5.32
N LEU A 253 -1.39 25.86 4.67
CA LEU A 253 -2.72 26.05 4.10
C LEU A 253 -2.83 25.51 2.68
N THR A 254 -1.73 25.51 1.91
CA THR A 254 -1.71 24.94 0.55
C THR A 254 -1.58 23.41 0.56
N ILE A 255 -0.83 22.84 1.51
CA ILE A 255 -0.63 21.40 1.61
C ILE A 255 -1.40 20.85 2.81
N PRO A 256 -2.47 20.06 2.60
CA PRO A 256 -3.21 19.46 3.71
C PRO A 256 -2.33 18.46 4.46
N LYS A 257 -2.19 18.65 5.78
CA LYS A 257 -1.53 17.68 6.66
C LYS A 257 -2.50 16.56 7.02
N PHE A 258 -2.24 15.37 6.51
CA PHE A 258 -2.93 14.15 6.91
C PHE A 258 -2.38 13.64 8.24
N PRO A 259 -3.19 12.92 9.05
CA PRO A 259 -2.67 12.22 10.22
C PRO A 259 -1.60 11.21 9.80
N PRO A 260 -0.68 10.84 10.72
CA PRO A 260 0.31 9.81 10.45
C PRO A 260 -0.40 8.51 10.06
N ARG A 261 0.18 7.81 9.08
CA ARG A 261 -0.28 6.49 8.63
C ARG A 261 0.67 5.42 9.18
N PRO A 262 0.18 4.24 9.55
CA PRO A 262 1.04 3.08 9.78
C PRO A 262 1.89 2.80 8.54
N GLU A 263 3.20 2.66 8.72
CA GLU A 263 4.13 2.29 7.64
C GLU A 263 4.75 0.90 7.87
N THR A 264 4.60 0.35 9.07
CA THR A 264 5.05 -1.01 9.42
C THR A 264 3.87 -1.89 9.81
N LEU A 265 4.08 -3.21 9.75
CA LEU A 265 3.08 -4.18 10.15
C LEU A 265 2.74 -4.07 11.65
N GLU A 266 3.73 -3.81 12.49
CA GLU A 266 3.55 -3.57 13.93
C GLU A 266 2.60 -2.39 14.18
N GLN A 267 2.86 -1.26 13.51
CA GLN A 267 1.99 -0.08 13.61
C GLN A 267 0.59 -0.36 13.07
N LEU A 268 0.47 -1.18 12.02
CA LEU A 268 -0.83 -1.49 11.41
C LEU A 268 -1.71 -2.28 12.38
N VAL A 269 -1.15 -3.32 12.99
CA VAL A 269 -1.86 -4.21 13.91
C VAL A 269 -2.32 -3.47 15.17
N ASP A 270 -1.55 -2.47 15.63
CA ASP A 270 -1.93 -1.65 16.78
C ASP A 270 -2.91 -0.52 16.42
N ALA A 271 -2.96 -0.10 15.15
CA ALA A 271 -3.78 1.02 14.70
C ALA A 271 -5.18 0.64 14.19
N VAL A 272 -5.43 -0.64 13.89
CA VAL A 272 -6.62 -1.08 13.15
C VAL A 272 -7.33 -2.25 13.84
N ASP A 273 -8.66 -2.18 13.92
CA ASP A 273 -9.49 -3.22 14.55
C ASP A 273 -9.86 -4.38 13.60
N ARG A 274 -9.82 -4.16 12.28
CA ARG A 274 -10.25 -5.14 11.26
C ARG A 274 -9.48 -4.94 9.96
N ILE A 275 -8.97 -6.04 9.39
CA ILE A 275 -8.27 -6.06 8.10
C ILE A 275 -9.06 -6.94 7.15
N THR A 276 -9.57 -6.37 6.06
CA THR A 276 -10.31 -7.13 5.06
C THR A 276 -9.36 -7.75 4.05
N ILE A 277 -9.54 -9.04 3.79
CA ILE A 277 -8.82 -9.77 2.75
C ILE A 277 -9.81 -10.49 1.82
N GLY A 278 -9.54 -10.45 0.52
CA GLY A 278 -10.36 -11.07 -0.51
C GLY A 278 -10.04 -12.56 -0.71
N GLY A 279 -10.01 -13.00 -1.97
CA GLY A 279 -9.82 -14.40 -2.36
C GLY A 279 -8.75 -15.14 -1.55
N TYR A 280 -9.11 -16.34 -1.08
CA TYR A 280 -8.28 -17.21 -0.23
C TYR A 280 -7.90 -16.63 1.14
N GLY A 281 -8.64 -15.63 1.64
CA GLY A 281 -8.40 -15.01 2.94
C GLY A 281 -8.29 -15.99 4.11
N GLU A 282 -9.09 -17.07 4.13
CA GLU A 282 -9.01 -18.10 5.18
C GLU A 282 -7.69 -18.88 5.16
N GLU A 283 -7.13 -19.15 3.98
CA GLU A 283 -5.81 -19.79 3.87
C GLU A 283 -4.72 -18.87 4.42
N PHE A 284 -4.76 -17.58 4.08
CA PHE A 284 -3.83 -16.59 4.62
C PHE A 284 -3.96 -16.45 6.14
N ARG A 285 -5.20 -16.38 6.63
CA ARG A 285 -5.49 -16.32 8.07
C ARG A 285 -4.89 -17.52 8.81
N ARG A 286 -5.06 -18.73 8.26
CA ARG A 286 -4.47 -19.95 8.80
C ARG A 286 -2.95 -19.96 8.72
N PHE A 287 -2.38 -19.49 7.62
CA PHE A 287 -0.93 -19.39 7.45
C PHE A 287 -0.30 -18.44 8.49
N TYR A 288 -0.88 -17.25 8.68
CA TYR A 288 -0.37 -16.27 9.63
C TYR A 288 -0.58 -16.69 11.09
N SER A 289 -1.66 -17.40 11.42
CA SER A 289 -1.90 -17.90 12.78
C SER A 289 -0.93 -19.00 13.21
N GLN A 290 -0.38 -19.74 12.24
CA GLN A 290 0.65 -20.76 12.47
C GLN A 290 2.07 -20.21 12.55
N SER A 291 2.28 -18.92 12.23
CA SER A 291 3.61 -18.29 12.30
C SER A 291 4.12 -18.20 13.74
N ASP A 292 5.43 -18.17 13.94
CA ASP A 292 6.03 -17.94 15.27
C ASP A 292 5.96 -16.47 15.72
N SER A 293 5.80 -15.53 14.77
CA SER A 293 5.76 -14.09 15.06
C SER A 293 4.44 -13.68 15.72
N GLU A 294 4.52 -13.02 16.88
CA GLU A 294 3.35 -12.46 17.56
C GLU A 294 2.59 -11.44 16.69
N VAL A 295 3.32 -10.64 15.90
CA VAL A 295 2.73 -9.63 15.01
C VAL A 295 1.88 -10.30 13.94
N LEU A 296 2.36 -11.41 13.35
CA LEU A 296 1.62 -12.16 12.33
C LEU A 296 0.41 -12.91 12.93
N LYS A 297 0.52 -13.42 14.16
CA LYS A 297 -0.63 -13.99 14.87
C LYS A 297 -1.71 -12.94 15.14
N LYS A 298 -1.32 -11.75 15.60
CA LYS A 298 -2.26 -10.64 15.79
C LYS A 298 -2.89 -10.21 14.46
N LEU A 299 -2.10 -10.12 13.38
CA LEU A 299 -2.60 -9.87 12.03
C LEU A 299 -3.70 -10.87 11.65
N ALA A 300 -3.46 -12.17 11.85
CA ALA A 300 -4.43 -13.23 11.57
C ALA A 300 -5.74 -13.10 12.37
N ASN A 301 -5.66 -12.59 13.60
CA ASN A 301 -6.85 -12.37 14.43
C ASN A 301 -7.69 -11.19 13.94
N LEU A 302 -7.06 -10.17 13.36
CA LEU A 302 -7.73 -8.99 12.79
C LEU A 302 -8.25 -9.24 11.36
N MET A 303 -7.79 -10.29 10.70
CA MET A 303 -8.21 -10.65 9.35
C MET A 303 -9.67 -11.11 9.30
N ASP A 304 -10.44 -10.44 8.44
CA ASP A 304 -11.81 -10.80 8.12
C ASP A 304 -11.97 -11.05 6.62
N VAL A 305 -12.59 -12.18 6.28
CA VAL A 305 -12.68 -12.67 4.91
C VAL A 305 -13.92 -12.07 4.26
N GLY A 306 -13.71 -10.98 3.53
CA GLY A 306 -14.76 -10.24 2.83
C GLY A 306 -14.89 -10.67 1.37
N PRO A 307 -16.05 -10.41 0.74
CA PRO A 307 -16.31 -10.79 -0.65
C PRO A 307 -15.44 -10.04 -1.67
N SER A 308 -14.99 -8.81 -1.37
CA SER A 308 -14.04 -8.08 -2.21
C SER A 308 -13.25 -7.02 -1.42
N ILE A 309 -12.03 -6.74 -1.90
CA ILE A 309 -11.18 -5.65 -1.37
C ILE A 309 -11.89 -4.30 -1.51
N MET A 310 -12.60 -4.08 -2.63
CA MET A 310 -13.32 -2.83 -2.89
C MET A 310 -14.47 -2.62 -1.92
N GLN A 311 -15.25 -3.66 -1.63
CA GLN A 311 -16.31 -3.58 -0.63
C GLN A 311 -15.73 -3.31 0.76
N GLY A 312 -14.64 -3.99 1.14
CA GLY A 312 -13.94 -3.74 2.39
C GLY A 312 -13.45 -2.29 2.53
N LEU A 313 -12.99 -1.67 1.42
CA LEU A 313 -12.58 -0.27 1.40
C LEU A 313 -13.77 0.70 1.53
N THR A 314 -14.91 0.38 0.89
CA THR A 314 -16.15 1.15 1.02
C THR A 314 -16.65 1.12 2.46
N GLU A 315 -16.73 -0.07 3.08
CA GLU A 315 -17.10 -0.24 4.49
C GLU A 315 -16.18 0.56 5.43
N ALA A 316 -14.86 0.52 5.19
CA ALA A 316 -13.89 1.29 5.96
C ALA A 316 -14.04 2.81 5.78
N THR A 317 -14.58 3.26 4.64
CA THR A 317 -14.80 4.68 4.35
C THR A 317 -16.12 5.17 4.96
N GLU A 318 -17.15 4.33 4.98
CA GLU A 318 -18.48 4.64 5.53
C GLU A 318 -18.51 4.63 7.07
N ARG A 319 -17.66 3.84 7.72
CA ARG A 319 -17.58 3.72 9.18
C ARG A 319 -16.91 4.92 9.89
N LYS A 320 -16.90 6.10 9.25
CA LYS A 320 -16.30 7.34 9.79
C LYS A 320 -17.10 7.95 10.92
#